data_AF-A0A1H6EZI4-F1
#
_entry.id   AF-A0A1H6EZI4-F1
#
_cell.length_a   1.000
_cell.length_b   1.000
_cell.length_c   1.000
_cell.angle_alpha   90.00
_cell.angle_beta   90.00
_cell.angle_gamma   90.00
#
_symmetry.space_group_name_H-M   'P 1'
#
loop_
_entity.id
_entity.type
_entity.pdbx_description
1 polymer ?
#
loop_
_entity_poly.entity_id
_entity_poly.type
_entity_poly.pdbx_seq_one_letter_code
_entity_poly.pdbx_strand_id
1 'polypeptide(L)' 'MLGRVDEVGGLWAAFTHSGATLALIAGELLAYEIGTGRAHPMPAPFNVRRFTE' A
#
# COMPACT_ATOMS: atom_id res chain seq x y z
N MET A 1 3.58 1.58 -6.09
CA MET A 1 4.23 1.33 -4.80
C MET A 1 3.19 1.62 -3.73
N LEU A 2 2.72 0.59 -3.03
CA LEU A 2 1.60 0.67 -2.08
C LEU A 2 2.02 0.06 -0.74
N GLY A 3 1.52 0.56 0.39
CA GLY A 3 1.64 -0.13 1.68
C GLY A 3 2.34 0.69 2.77
N ARG A 4 2.55 0.06 3.93
CA ARG A 4 3.12 0.69 5.13
C ARG A 4 4.61 0.94 5.01
N VAL A 5 5.05 2.15 5.36
CA VAL A 5 6.47 2.50 5.52
C VAL A 5 6.87 2.12 6.95
N ASP A 6 7.74 1.14 7.11
CA ASP A 6 8.01 0.54 8.43
C ASP A 6 8.87 1.42 9.33
N GLU A 7 9.70 2.26 8.74
CA GLU A 7 10.60 3.19 9.40
C GLU A 7 9.85 4.36 10.05
N VAL A 8 8.60 4.63 9.62
CA VAL A 8 7.77 5.72 10.12
C VAL A 8 6.42 5.19 10.56
N GLY A 9 6.23 5.09 11.88
CA GLY A 9 4.99 4.59 12.48
C GLY A 9 3.75 5.37 11.99
N GLY A 10 2.74 4.64 11.51
CA GLY A 10 1.48 5.22 11.04
C GLY A 10 1.53 5.82 9.63
N LEU A 11 2.62 5.62 8.87
CA LEU A 11 2.73 6.10 7.49
C LEU A 11 2.40 4.99 6.48
N TRP A 12 1.52 5.30 5.53
CA TRP A 12 1.24 4.47 4.36
C TRP A 12 1.47 5.27 3.08
N ALA A 13 2.06 4.62 2.07
CA ALA A 13 2.27 5.21 0.76
C ALA A 13 1.30 4.62 -0.27
N ALA A 14 0.75 5.49 -1.11
CA ALA A 14 -0.11 5.14 -2.23
C ALA A 14 0.40 5.84 -3.51
N PHE A 15 1.47 5.31 -4.10
CA PHE A 15 2.13 5.96 -5.25
C PHE A 15 1.93 5.16 -6.54
N THR A 16 1.37 5.83 -7.56
CA THR A 16 1.15 5.27 -8.90
C THR A 16 1.09 6.37 -9.96
N HIS A 17 1.56 6.08 -11.17
CA HIS A 17 1.50 7.01 -12.30
C HIS A 17 0.10 7.08 -12.94
N SER A 18 -0.74 6.05 -12.72
CA SER A 18 -2.08 5.93 -13.28
C SER A 18 -3.15 6.10 -12.20
N GLY A 19 -3.06 7.19 -11.42
CA GLY A 19 -3.93 7.46 -10.28
C GLY A 19 -5.43 7.40 -10.60
N ALA A 20 -5.87 8.03 -11.70
CA ALA A 20 -7.28 8.04 -12.09
C ALA A 20 -7.87 6.63 -12.33
N THR A 21 -7.04 5.69 -12.79
CA THR A 21 -7.47 4.32 -13.07
C THR A 21 -7.37 3.43 -11.84
N LEU A 22 -6.32 3.60 -11.03
CA LEU A 22 -5.98 2.66 -9.96
C LEU A 22 -6.38 3.13 -8.57
N ALA A 23 -6.80 4.39 -8.39
CA ALA A 23 -7.08 4.94 -7.06
C ALA A 23 -8.18 4.19 -6.31
N LEU A 24 -9.24 3.74 -6.99
CA LEU A 24 -10.34 3.02 -6.33
C LEU A 24 -9.85 1.71 -5.71
N ILE A 25 -9.20 0.85 -6.51
CA ILE A 25 -8.70 -0.43 -6.00
C ILE A 25 -7.52 -0.25 -5.04
N ALA A 26 -6.60 0.69 -5.29
CA ALA A 26 -5.48 0.96 -4.39
C ALA A 26 -5.97 1.49 -3.03
N GLY A 27 -6.99 2.37 -3.04
CA GLY A 27 -7.61 2.90 -1.84
C GLY A 27 -8.30 1.82 -1.03
N GLU A 28 -9.06 0.93 -1.67
CA GLU A 28 -9.72 -0.21 -1.00
C GLU A 28 -8.71 -1.12 -0.31
N LEU A 29 -7.63 -1.50 -1.01
CA LEU A 29 -6.61 -2.37 -0.45
C LEU A 29 -5.89 -1.73 0.75
N LEU A 30 -5.52 -0.46 0.64
CA LEU A 30 -4.86 0.23 1.72
C LEU A 30 -5.80 0.49 2.89
N ALA A 31 -7.07 0.79 2.65
CA ALA A 31 -8.06 0.94 3.71
C ALA A 31 -8.22 -0.36 4.51
N TYR A 32 -8.20 -1.53 3.85
CA TYR A 32 -8.19 -2.82 4.54
C TYR A 32 -6.95 -2.99 5.42
N GLU A 33 -5.74 -2.74 4.88
CA GLU A 33 -4.50 -2.89 5.66
C GLU A 33 -4.44 -1.91 6.84
N ILE A 34 -4.90 -0.67 6.65
CA ILE A 34 -4.97 0.37 7.70
C ILE A 34 -5.99 -0.02 8.77
N GLY A 35 -7.21 -0.38 8.37
CA GLY A 35 -8.31 -0.64 9.30
C GLY A 35 -8.18 -1.94 10.07
N THR A 36 -7.49 -2.94 9.51
CA THR A 36 -7.35 -4.27 10.11
C THR A 36 -5.96 -4.57 10.66
N GLY A 37 -4.94 -3.82 10.23
CA GLY A 37 -3.53 -4.14 10.50
C GLY A 37 -3.02 -5.40 9.78
N ARG A 38 -3.83 -6.03 8.92
CA ARG A 38 -3.47 -7.26 8.21
C ARG A 38 -3.03 -6.94 6.79
N ALA A 39 -1.91 -7.51 6.34
CA ALA A 39 -1.46 -7.37 4.96
C ALA A 39 -2.44 -8.03 3.98
N HIS A 40 -2.74 -7.36 2.88
CA HIS A 40 -3.52 -7.92 1.79
C HIS A 40 -2.56 -8.59 0.78
N PRO A 41 -2.87 -9.79 0.24
CA PRO A 41 -1.93 -10.50 -0.65
C PRO A 41 -1.77 -9.80 -2.01
N MET A 42 -2.83 -9.18 -2.55
CA MET A 42 -2.81 -8.53 -3.86
C MET A 42 -1.74 -7.43 -4.03
N PRO A 43 -1.54 -6.47 -3.11
CA PRO A 43 -0.48 -5.46 -3.25
C PRO A 43 0.93 -5.99 -2.98
N ALA A 44 1.13 -7.26 -2.58
CA ALA A 44 2.46 -7.76 -2.20
C ALA A 44 3.55 -7.53 -3.27
N PRO A 45 3.33 -7.78 -4.58
CA PRO A 45 4.34 -7.49 -5.61
C PRO A 45 4.63 -6.00 -5.80
N PHE A 46 3.72 -5.14 -5.33
CA PHE A 46 3.80 -3.68 -5.45
C PHE A 46 4.11 -3.00 -4.12
N ASN A 47 4.40 -3.78 -3.07
CA ASN A 47 4.54 -3.27 -1.72
C ASN A 47 5.77 -2.36 -1.61
N VAL A 48 5.70 -1.29 -0.80
CA VAL A 48 6.84 -0.38 -0.55
C VAL A 48 8.08 -1.12 -0.05
N ARG A 49 7.90 -2.20 0.72
CA ARG A 49 8.96 -3.04 1.31
C ARG A 49 9.76 -3.85 0.29
N ARG A 50 9.31 -3.95 -0.96
CA ARG A 50 10.07 -4.69 -1.98
C ARG A 50 11.40 -4.04 -2.37
N PHE A 51 11.66 -2.84 -1.84
CA PHE A 51 12.88 -2.06 -2.07
C PHE A 51 13.78 -1.97 -0.84
N THR A 52 13.32 -2.47 0.31
CA THR A 52 14.16 -2.67 1.49
C THR A 52 14.78 -4.05 1.36
N GLU A 53 16.12 -4.12 1.36
CA GLU A 53 16.89 -5.37 1.27
C GLU A 53 16.46 -6.39 2.34
#